data_AF-A0A969L4M6-F1
#
_entry.id   AF-A0A969L4M6-F1
#
_cell.length_a   1.000
_cell.length_b   1.000
_cell.length_c   1.000
_cell.angle_alpha   90.00
_cell.angle_beta   90.00
_cell.angle_gamma   90.00
#
_symmetry.space_group_name_H-M   'P 1'
#
loop_
_entity.id
_entity.type
_entity.pdbx_description
1 polymer ?
#
loop_
_entity_poly.entity_id
_entity_poly.type
_entity_poly.pdbx_seq_one_letter_code
_entity_poly.pdbx_strand_id
1 'polypeptide(L)'
;MVKDFWTESKKSQFQGRAVGVSKQRGSDVLNLNSADVIRANLELARYVKIELGEIAGISPQREGEMGNRETLGGIEMSITKSSHITEPWFAVHDNTKLRFIELVVETAKYAWRYATGDQAKKLQYTDDGLITNVFTVDGRQFMETEYGYYVSDGRSDAELITAIKTLAQAALQNDKATFKDIFTIYRDQSVASMVKKLEESERQANEREDDARREALESQENLQAQLSQIEMMKMEQTERIAMANIEKDIVLQRNGSSAKMSEAGEKEDPIAREKLMLDLKKLQDTLAQKKAEMKERSEQFYASIRSQEKRVRMQTQSAEKIARQRPAASRI
;
A
#
# COMPACT_ATOMS: atom_id res chain seq x y z
N MET A 1 28.69 -48.21 -65.77
CA MET A 1 29.22 -47.41 -66.90
C MET A 1 28.24 -46.26 -67.13
N VAL A 2 28.46 -45.14 -66.44
CA VAL A 2 27.58 -43.96 -66.48
C VAL A 2 27.94 -43.17 -67.75
N LYS A 3 26.97 -42.95 -68.63
CA LYS A 3 27.13 -42.11 -69.83
C LYS A 3 26.59 -40.72 -69.50
N ASP A 4 27.46 -39.71 -69.57
CA ASP A 4 27.12 -38.31 -69.32
C ASP A 4 26.34 -37.71 -70.49
N PHE A 5 25.11 -37.25 -70.22
CA PHE A 5 24.18 -36.63 -71.17
C PHE A 5 24.65 -35.27 -71.72
N TRP A 6 25.69 -34.66 -71.15
CA TRP A 6 26.10 -33.29 -71.47
C TRP A 6 26.95 -33.12 -72.73
N THR A 7 27.52 -34.19 -73.28
CA THR A 7 28.37 -34.12 -74.48
C THR A 7 27.64 -34.43 -75.79
N GLU A 8 26.41 -34.95 -75.73
CA GLU A 8 25.66 -35.41 -76.91
C GLU A 8 24.85 -34.28 -77.59
N SER A 9 24.48 -33.22 -76.83
CA SER A 9 23.76 -32.05 -77.35
C SER A 9 24.58 -31.16 -78.29
N LYS A 10 25.93 -31.19 -78.19
CA LYS A 10 26.81 -30.37 -79.05
C LYS A 10 27.08 -30.99 -80.42
N LYS A 11 26.64 -32.23 -80.66
CA LYS A 11 26.91 -32.96 -81.91
C LYS A 11 25.90 -32.64 -83.03
N SER A 12 24.73 -32.08 -82.68
CA SER A 12 23.66 -31.69 -83.61
C SER A 12 23.82 -30.27 -84.18
N GLN A 13 24.67 -29.41 -83.61
CA GLN A 13 24.88 -28.03 -84.08
C GLN A 13 25.93 -27.88 -85.20
N PHE A 14 26.62 -28.94 -85.60
CA PHE A 14 27.79 -28.82 -86.50
C PHE A 14 27.70 -29.57 -87.84
N GLN A 15 26.55 -30.15 -88.21
CA GLN A 15 26.36 -30.77 -89.52
C GLN A 15 25.08 -30.27 -90.18
N GLY A 16 25.15 -29.15 -90.90
CA GLY A 16 24.06 -28.68 -91.76
C GLY A 16 24.09 -27.18 -92.08
N ARG A 17 24.91 -26.79 -93.05
CA ARG A 17 24.96 -25.44 -93.65
C ARG A 17 23.63 -25.01 -94.27
N ALA A 18 23.26 -23.73 -94.12
CA ALA A 18 22.73 -22.92 -95.23
C ALA A 18 23.06 -21.43 -95.00
N VAL A 19 23.61 -20.82 -96.05
CA VAL A 19 24.19 -19.48 -96.13
C VAL A 19 23.13 -18.48 -96.59
N GLY A 20 23.10 -17.31 -95.95
CA GLY A 20 22.73 -16.04 -96.58
C GLY A 20 21.27 -15.60 -96.48
N VAL A 21 20.99 -14.60 -95.64
CA VAL A 21 20.32 -13.34 -96.05
C VAL A 21 20.77 -12.21 -95.12
N SER A 22 21.44 -11.25 -95.73
CA SER A 22 21.48 -9.80 -95.48
C SER A 22 21.26 -9.26 -94.06
N LYS A 23 22.33 -8.65 -93.53
CA LYS A 23 22.29 -7.67 -92.43
C LYS A 23 21.47 -6.45 -92.85
N GLN A 24 20.32 -6.24 -92.23
CA GLN A 24 19.70 -4.93 -92.10
C GLN A 24 19.78 -4.53 -90.63
N ARG A 25 20.90 -3.90 -90.26
CA ARG A 25 21.06 -3.25 -88.96
C ARG A 25 20.13 -2.04 -88.96
N GLY A 26 18.93 -2.23 -88.42
CA GLY A 26 18.11 -1.12 -87.96
C GLY A 26 18.93 -0.31 -86.95
N SER A 27 18.87 1.01 -87.10
CA SER A 27 19.39 1.98 -86.15
C SER A 27 19.13 1.53 -84.72
N ASP A 28 20.15 1.63 -83.85
CA ASP A 28 19.98 1.55 -82.40
C ASP A 28 18.88 2.53 -81.98
N VAL A 29 17.65 2.00 -81.88
CA VAL A 29 16.58 2.65 -81.15
C VAL A 29 17.06 2.60 -79.71
N LEU A 30 17.57 3.72 -79.21
CA LEU A 30 17.82 3.91 -77.78
C LEU A 30 16.59 3.37 -77.04
N ASN A 31 16.78 2.24 -76.34
CA ASN A 31 15.74 1.56 -75.57
C ASN A 31 15.27 2.48 -74.43
N LEU A 32 14.29 3.34 -74.73
CA LEU A 32 13.55 4.16 -73.77
C LEU A 32 12.76 3.28 -72.77
N ASN A 33 12.60 1.99 -73.06
CA ASN A 33 11.95 0.99 -72.21
C ASN A 33 12.69 0.70 -70.88
N SER A 34 13.97 1.08 -70.77
CA SER A 34 14.70 0.91 -69.51
C SER A 34 14.10 1.76 -68.37
N ALA A 35 13.60 2.96 -68.66
CA ALA A 35 12.96 3.82 -67.67
C ALA A 35 11.62 3.25 -67.17
N ASP A 36 10.82 2.65 -68.05
CA ASP A 36 9.52 2.06 -67.69
C ASP A 36 9.68 0.75 -66.92
N VAL A 37 10.69 -0.07 -67.27
CA VAL A 37 11.05 -1.26 -66.49
C VAL A 37 11.55 -0.88 -65.09
N ILE A 38 12.33 0.21 -64.97
CA ILE A 38 12.77 0.72 -63.66
C ILE A 38 11.57 1.18 -62.82
N ARG A 39 10.60 1.88 -63.42
CA ARG A 39 9.36 2.28 -62.72
C ARG A 39 8.56 1.06 -62.26
N ALA A 40 8.35 0.08 -63.13
CA ALA A 40 7.64 -1.15 -62.79
C ALA A 40 8.34 -1.94 -61.67
N ASN A 41 9.67 -2.06 -61.71
CA ASN A 41 10.43 -2.71 -60.64
C ASN A 41 10.37 -1.93 -59.32
N LEU A 42 10.36 -0.60 -59.37
CA LEU A 42 10.22 0.25 -58.18
C LEU A 42 8.83 0.12 -57.55
N GLU A 43 7.78 0.05 -58.37
CA GLU A 43 6.41 -0.20 -57.92
C GLU A 43 6.28 -1.58 -57.29
N LEU A 44 6.85 -2.62 -57.91
CA LEU A 44 6.88 -3.97 -57.36
C LEU A 44 7.62 -4.01 -56.02
N ALA A 45 8.78 -3.35 -55.91
CA ALA A 45 9.53 -3.28 -54.66
C ALA A 45 8.76 -2.56 -53.54
N ARG A 46 8.02 -1.49 -53.86
CA ARG A 46 7.13 -0.81 -52.90
C ARG A 46 5.98 -1.70 -52.47
N TYR A 47 5.35 -2.41 -53.40
CA TYR A 47 4.27 -3.34 -53.11
C TYR A 47 4.75 -4.46 -52.17
N VAL A 48 5.90 -5.08 -52.48
CA VAL A 48 6.50 -6.10 -51.62
C VAL A 48 6.81 -5.54 -50.24
N LYS A 49 7.31 -4.31 -50.11
CA LYS A 49 7.54 -3.68 -48.80
C LYS A 49 6.24 -3.54 -47.99
N ILE A 50 5.15 -3.09 -48.62
CA ILE A 50 3.86 -2.90 -47.95
C ILE A 50 3.30 -4.26 -47.50
N GLU A 51 3.28 -5.25 -48.40
CA GLU A 51 2.84 -6.61 -48.10
C GLU A 51 3.65 -7.25 -46.96
N LEU A 52 4.97 -7.05 -46.95
CA LEU A 52 5.83 -7.52 -45.84
C LEU A 52 5.50 -6.82 -44.52
N GLY A 53 5.20 -5.52 -44.53
CA GLY A 53 4.76 -4.78 -43.35
C GLY A 53 3.43 -5.29 -42.79
N GLU A 54 2.47 -5.56 -43.67
CA GLU A 54 1.16 -6.13 -43.31
C GLU A 54 1.29 -7.55 -42.74
N ILE A 55 2.11 -8.42 -43.36
CA ILE A 55 2.39 -9.77 -42.85
C ILE A 55 3.10 -9.72 -41.50
N ALA A 56 4.04 -8.80 -41.31
CA ALA A 56 4.71 -8.58 -40.04
C ALA A 56 3.79 -7.95 -38.98
N GLY A 57 2.62 -7.45 -39.36
CA GLY A 57 1.67 -6.80 -38.46
C GLY A 57 2.11 -5.40 -38.01
N ILE A 58 3.01 -4.76 -38.74
CA ILE A 58 3.50 -3.41 -38.45
C ILE A 58 2.70 -2.42 -39.30
N SER A 59 1.90 -1.59 -38.64
CA SER A 59 1.16 -0.54 -39.34
C SER A 59 2.07 0.65 -39.65
N PRO A 60 1.83 1.38 -40.76
CA PRO A 60 2.60 2.60 -41.08
C PRO A 60 2.59 3.64 -39.96
N GLN A 61 1.49 3.72 -39.20
CA GLN A 61 1.37 4.61 -38.03
C GLN A 61 2.36 4.22 -36.91
N ARG A 62 2.70 2.94 -36.77
CA ARG A 62 3.72 2.47 -35.82
C ARG A 62 5.14 2.75 -36.31
N GLU A 63 5.36 2.86 -37.62
CA GLU A 63 6.63 3.33 -38.19
C GLU A 63 6.82 4.85 -38.03
N GLY A 64 5.81 5.56 -37.53
CA GLY A 64 5.83 7.01 -37.34
C GLY A 64 5.29 7.80 -38.54
N GLU A 65 4.68 7.13 -39.52
CA GLU A 65 3.97 7.81 -40.61
C GLU A 65 2.62 8.31 -40.09
N MET A 66 2.48 9.64 -39.95
CA MET A 66 1.22 10.27 -39.55
C MET A 66 0.50 10.86 -40.76
N GLY A 67 -0.71 10.38 -41.04
CA GLY A 67 -1.56 10.97 -42.07
C GLY A 67 -2.19 12.27 -41.59
N ASN A 68 -2.19 13.32 -42.43
CA ASN A 68 -2.76 14.65 -42.09
C ASN A 68 -4.29 14.65 -41.81
N ARG A 69 -4.96 13.49 -41.93
CA ARG A 69 -6.39 13.28 -41.67
C ARG A 69 -6.68 12.24 -40.58
N GLU A 70 -5.65 11.75 -39.90
CA GLU A 70 -5.81 10.76 -38.83
C GLU A 70 -6.10 11.43 -37.48
N THR A 71 -6.91 10.77 -36.64
CA THR A 71 -7.19 11.23 -35.28
C THR A 71 -6.21 10.61 -34.30
N LEU A 72 -5.83 11.34 -33.25
CA LEU A 72 -4.92 10.85 -32.21
C LEU A 72 -5.38 9.50 -31.62
N GLY A 73 -6.69 9.35 -31.35
CA GLY A 73 -7.24 8.08 -30.84
C GLY A 73 -7.22 6.94 -31.87
N GLY A 74 -7.35 7.22 -33.17
CA GLY A 74 -7.21 6.22 -34.22
C GLY A 74 -5.79 5.70 -34.35
N ILE A 75 -4.81 6.61 -34.23
CA ILE A 75 -3.37 6.30 -34.25
C ILE A 75 -3.00 5.45 -33.03
N GLU A 76 -3.42 5.83 -31.82
CA GLU A 76 -3.14 5.08 -30.59
C GLU A 76 -3.74 3.67 -30.62
N MET A 77 -4.97 3.51 -31.14
CA MET A 77 -5.57 2.20 -31.33
C MET A 77 -4.82 1.36 -32.38
N SER A 78 -4.37 1.97 -33.49
CA SER A 78 -3.59 1.29 -34.53
C SER A 78 -2.25 0.79 -33.97
N ILE A 79 -1.53 1.65 -33.23
CA ILE A 79 -0.26 1.31 -32.58
C ILE A 79 -0.45 0.18 -31.56
N THR A 80 -1.51 0.27 -30.75
CA THR A 80 -1.81 -0.75 -29.73
C THR A 80 -2.15 -2.09 -30.38
N LYS A 81 -2.98 -2.11 -31.43
CA LYS A 81 -3.29 -3.35 -32.17
C LYS A 81 -2.06 -3.95 -32.84
N SER A 82 -1.25 -3.13 -33.51
CA SER A 82 0.01 -3.60 -34.10
C SER A 82 0.94 -4.18 -33.04
N SER A 83 1.01 -3.57 -31.85
CA SER A 83 1.80 -4.09 -30.72
C SER A 83 1.37 -5.50 -30.32
N HIS A 84 0.06 -5.73 -30.16
CA HIS A 84 -0.50 -7.04 -29.82
C HIS A 84 -0.24 -8.10 -30.91
N ILE A 85 -0.27 -7.72 -32.20
CA ILE A 85 0.03 -8.65 -33.31
C ILE A 85 1.49 -9.10 -33.24
N THR A 86 2.40 -8.18 -32.94
CA THR A 86 3.84 -8.50 -32.87
C THR A 86 4.28 -9.15 -31.54
N GLU A 87 3.44 -9.12 -30.51
CA GLU A 87 3.76 -9.58 -29.15
C GLU A 87 4.25 -11.04 -29.08
N PRO A 88 3.67 -12.02 -29.81
CA PRO A 88 4.18 -13.39 -29.80
C PRO A 88 5.62 -13.51 -30.31
N TRP A 89 6.03 -12.66 -31.28
CA TRP A 89 7.39 -12.65 -31.80
C TRP A 89 8.39 -12.12 -30.75
N PHE A 90 7.98 -11.09 -30.00
CA PHE A 90 8.78 -10.59 -28.88
C PHE A 90 8.85 -11.60 -27.74
N ALA A 91 7.76 -12.32 -27.45
CA ALA A 91 7.75 -13.36 -26.42
C ALA A 91 8.77 -14.48 -26.69
N VAL A 92 8.93 -14.91 -27.95
CA VAL A 92 9.96 -15.90 -28.35
C VAL A 92 11.36 -15.34 -28.13
N HIS A 93 11.59 -14.09 -28.49
CA HIS A 93 12.87 -13.42 -28.30
C HIS A 93 13.21 -13.26 -26.81
N ASP A 94 12.25 -12.85 -25.99
CA ASP A 94 12.43 -12.70 -24.55
C ASP A 94 12.65 -14.04 -23.85
N ASN A 95 11.98 -15.10 -24.28
CA ASN A 95 12.26 -16.46 -23.82
C ASN A 95 13.71 -16.88 -24.15
N THR A 96 14.20 -16.51 -25.33
CA THR A 96 15.58 -16.79 -25.74
C THR A 96 16.58 -16.04 -24.86
N LYS A 97 16.31 -14.77 -24.52
CA LYS A 97 17.12 -14.00 -23.57
C LYS A 97 17.13 -14.64 -22.19
N LEU A 98 15.97 -15.05 -21.67
CA LEU A 98 15.85 -15.73 -20.37
C LEU A 98 16.72 -16.99 -20.33
N ARG A 99 16.55 -17.87 -21.32
CA ARG A 99 17.36 -19.10 -21.44
C ARG A 99 18.85 -18.81 -21.54
N PHE A 100 19.23 -17.75 -22.27
CA PHE A 100 20.63 -17.35 -22.38
C PHE A 100 21.18 -16.86 -21.03
N ILE A 101 20.45 -16.03 -20.30
CA ILE A 101 20.84 -15.55 -18.97
C ILE A 101 20.94 -16.71 -17.99
N GLU A 102 19.96 -17.62 -17.99
CA GLU A 102 19.99 -18.85 -17.18
C GLU A 102 21.24 -19.67 -17.47
N LEU A 103 21.55 -19.93 -18.75
CA LEU A 103 22.74 -20.67 -19.14
C LEU A 103 24.03 -19.97 -18.68
N VAL A 104 24.11 -18.64 -18.82
CA VAL A 104 25.27 -17.87 -18.38
C VAL A 104 25.44 -17.94 -16.87
N VAL A 105 24.35 -17.88 -16.10
CA VAL A 105 24.48 -17.95 -14.64
C VAL A 105 24.74 -19.37 -14.15
N GLU A 106 24.13 -20.39 -14.74
CA GLU A 106 24.44 -21.79 -14.40
C GLU A 106 25.89 -22.15 -14.73
N THR A 107 26.42 -21.66 -15.86
CA THR A 107 27.85 -21.82 -16.17
C THR A 107 28.74 -21.04 -15.21
N ALA A 108 28.32 -19.85 -14.76
CA ALA A 108 29.03 -19.07 -13.74
C ALA A 108 29.03 -19.78 -12.37
N LYS A 109 27.89 -20.33 -11.93
CA LYS A 109 27.78 -21.15 -10.70
C LYS A 109 28.74 -22.33 -10.74
N TYR A 110 28.77 -23.04 -11.87
CA TYR A 110 29.70 -24.15 -12.06
C TYR A 110 31.17 -23.70 -11.98
N ALA A 111 31.51 -22.55 -12.58
CA ALA A 111 32.86 -22.02 -12.53
C ALA A 111 33.30 -21.62 -11.11
N TRP A 112 32.37 -21.13 -10.28
CA TRP A 112 32.64 -20.64 -8.93
C TRP A 112 32.49 -21.69 -7.82
N ARG A 113 32.17 -22.95 -8.16
CA ARG A 113 31.98 -24.06 -7.21
C ARG A 113 33.09 -24.28 -6.18
N TYR A 114 34.34 -23.93 -6.53
CA TYR A 114 35.51 -24.10 -5.65
C TYR A 114 36.00 -22.80 -5.01
N ALA A 115 35.33 -21.67 -5.29
CA ALA A 115 35.68 -20.37 -4.74
C ALA A 115 35.09 -20.18 -3.33
N THR A 116 35.51 -21.01 -2.38
CA THR A 116 35.10 -20.97 -0.97
C THR A 116 36.32 -20.80 -0.07
N GLY A 117 36.19 -20.02 1.02
CA GLY A 117 37.26 -19.75 1.97
C GLY A 117 38.30 -18.76 1.42
N ASP A 118 39.57 -19.15 1.40
CA ASP A 118 40.67 -18.26 0.99
C ASP A 118 40.66 -17.92 -0.51
N GLN A 119 39.93 -18.71 -1.32
CA GLN A 119 39.68 -18.44 -2.75
C GLN A 119 38.34 -17.76 -3.02
N ALA A 120 37.62 -17.31 -1.98
CA ALA A 120 36.36 -16.60 -2.14
C ALA A 120 36.54 -15.33 -2.97
N LYS A 121 35.65 -15.11 -3.93
CA LYS A 121 35.70 -13.94 -4.80
C LYS A 121 35.26 -12.72 -4.00
N LYS A 122 36.13 -11.71 -3.94
CA LYS A 122 35.86 -10.41 -3.32
C LYS A 122 35.42 -9.45 -4.41
N LEU A 123 34.20 -8.97 -4.34
CA LEU A 123 33.67 -7.95 -5.23
C LEU A 123 33.73 -6.59 -4.52
N GLN A 124 34.21 -5.57 -5.21
CA GLN A 124 34.19 -4.20 -4.72
C GLN A 124 33.09 -3.44 -5.44
N TYR A 125 32.18 -2.84 -4.69
CA TYR A 125 31.14 -1.96 -5.20
C TYR A 125 31.27 -0.59 -4.53
N THR A 126 31.30 0.47 -5.34
CA THR A 126 31.33 1.86 -4.86
C THR A 126 29.94 2.45 -5.07
N ASP A 127 29.31 2.87 -3.97
CA ASP A 127 28.00 3.52 -4.01
C ASP A 127 28.12 5.00 -4.46
N ASP A 128 27.01 5.64 -4.82
CA ASP A 128 26.91 7.05 -5.23
C ASP A 128 27.47 8.02 -4.15
N GLY A 129 27.50 7.56 -2.88
CA GLY A 129 28.14 8.24 -1.75
C GLY A 129 29.67 8.07 -1.64
N LEU A 130 30.36 7.52 -2.65
CA LEU A 130 31.80 7.21 -2.67
C LEU A 130 32.28 6.20 -1.60
N ILE A 131 31.37 5.51 -0.92
CA ILE A 131 31.72 4.46 0.03
C ILE A 131 32.02 3.17 -0.76
N THR A 132 33.21 2.61 -0.56
CA THR A 132 33.60 1.33 -1.17
C THR A 132 33.24 0.18 -0.24
N ASN A 133 32.28 -0.63 -0.64
CA ASN A 133 31.88 -1.85 0.07
C ASN A 133 32.55 -3.06 -0.61
N VAL A 134 33.22 -3.89 0.18
CA VAL A 134 33.82 -5.13 -0.29
C VAL A 134 32.96 -6.30 0.17
N PHE A 135 32.29 -6.95 -0.77
CA PHE A 135 31.48 -8.14 -0.51
C PHE A 135 32.29 -9.39 -0.82
N THR A 136 32.21 -10.38 0.06
CA THR A 136 32.77 -11.72 -0.18
C THR A 136 31.63 -12.61 -0.63
N VAL A 137 31.74 -13.17 -1.84
CA VAL A 137 30.76 -14.12 -2.36
C VAL A 137 31.27 -15.53 -2.05
N ASP A 138 30.51 -16.28 -1.27
CA ASP A 138 30.77 -17.71 -1.09
C ASP A 138 30.25 -18.49 -2.30
N GLY A 139 31.18 -19.10 -3.05
CA GLY A 139 30.86 -19.87 -4.25
C GLY A 139 29.96 -21.07 -3.98
N ARG A 140 29.99 -21.67 -2.78
CA ARG A 140 29.11 -22.80 -2.43
C ARG A 140 27.66 -22.37 -2.27
N GLN A 141 27.43 -21.31 -1.50
CA GLN A 141 26.09 -20.74 -1.32
C GLN A 141 25.53 -20.21 -2.66
N PHE A 142 26.36 -19.60 -3.49
CA PHE A 142 25.98 -19.14 -4.82
C PHE A 142 25.56 -20.29 -5.75
N MET A 143 26.22 -21.45 -5.66
CA MET A 143 25.86 -22.64 -6.44
C MET A 143 24.53 -23.25 -5.99
N GLU A 144 24.26 -23.29 -4.68
CA GLU A 144 23.06 -23.90 -4.10
C GLU A 144 21.80 -23.02 -4.26
N THR A 145 21.96 -21.74 -4.57
CA THR A 145 20.83 -20.81 -4.71
C THR A 145 20.20 -20.90 -6.11
N GLU A 146 18.89 -21.12 -6.16
CA GLU A 146 18.11 -20.99 -7.40
C GLU A 146 17.81 -19.50 -7.67
N TYR A 147 18.13 -19.04 -8.88
CA TYR A 147 17.87 -17.67 -9.31
C TYR A 147 16.74 -17.69 -10.34
N GLY A 148 15.61 -17.08 -10.00
CA GLY A 148 14.53 -16.84 -10.96
C GLY A 148 14.79 -15.56 -11.72
N TYR A 149 14.77 -15.63 -13.05
CA TYR A 149 14.87 -14.45 -13.92
C TYR A 149 13.51 -14.16 -14.54
N TYR A 150 13.18 -12.88 -14.64
CA TYR A 150 12.04 -12.41 -15.41
C TYR A 150 12.52 -11.28 -16.33
N VAL A 151 12.03 -11.29 -17.57
CA VAL A 151 12.17 -10.14 -18.47
C VAL A 151 10.89 -9.34 -18.31
N SER A 152 11.01 -8.11 -17.82
CA SER A 152 9.89 -7.17 -17.83
C SER A 152 9.82 -6.46 -19.18
N ASP A 153 8.61 -6.29 -19.69
CA ASP A 153 8.37 -5.38 -20.80
C ASP A 153 8.34 -3.94 -20.26
N GLY A 154 9.18 -3.08 -20.83
CA GLY A 154 9.24 -1.67 -20.47
C GLY A 154 7.91 -0.95 -20.64
N ARG A 155 6.98 -1.46 -21.46
CA ARG A 155 5.61 -0.91 -21.58
C ARG A 155 4.77 -1.18 -20.33
N SER A 156 4.72 -2.43 -19.88
CA SER A 156 4.01 -2.80 -18.65
C SER A 156 4.60 -2.07 -17.45
N ASP A 157 5.93 -1.97 -17.37
CA ASP A 157 6.61 -1.22 -16.31
C ASP A 157 6.30 0.28 -16.40
N ALA A 158 6.23 0.86 -17.60
CA ALA A 158 5.88 2.27 -17.77
C ALA A 158 4.43 2.58 -17.35
N GLU A 159 3.49 1.69 -17.64
CA GLU A 159 2.10 1.79 -17.16
C GLU A 159 2.05 1.72 -15.63
N LEU A 160 2.78 0.78 -15.04
CA LEU A 160 2.86 0.60 -13.59
C LEU A 160 3.54 1.79 -12.91
N ILE A 161 4.64 2.32 -13.48
CA ILE A 161 5.28 3.58 -13.04
C ILE A 161 4.27 4.73 -13.07
N THR A 162 3.46 4.81 -14.13
CA THR A 162 2.45 5.87 -14.27
C THR A 162 1.36 5.72 -13.22
N ALA A 163 0.89 4.49 -12.96
CA ALA A 163 -0.07 4.20 -11.90
C ALA A 163 0.50 4.50 -10.50
N ILE A 164 1.77 4.16 -10.24
CA ILE A 164 2.44 4.52 -8.97
C ILE A 164 2.51 6.03 -8.81
N LYS A 165 2.81 6.78 -9.88
CA LYS A 165 2.85 8.25 -9.84
C LYS A 165 1.48 8.86 -9.54
N THR A 166 0.40 8.34 -10.13
CA THR A 166 -0.96 8.82 -9.85
C THR A 166 -1.38 8.48 -8.41
N LEU A 167 -1.06 7.28 -7.94
CA LEU A 167 -1.30 6.86 -6.55
C LEU A 167 -0.50 7.70 -5.56
N ALA A 168 0.78 7.99 -5.84
CA ALA A 168 1.61 8.85 -5.01
C ALA A 168 1.04 10.28 -4.91
N GLN A 169 0.51 10.81 -6.02
CA GLN A 169 -0.18 12.11 -6.02
C GLN A 169 -1.48 12.07 -5.20
N ALA A 170 -2.25 10.97 -5.27
CA ALA A 170 -3.44 10.78 -4.44
C ALA A 170 -3.11 10.61 -2.95
N ALA A 171 -2.01 9.92 -2.63
CA ALA A 171 -1.52 9.75 -1.27
C ALA A 171 -1.08 11.08 -0.65
N LEU A 172 -0.48 11.98 -1.45
CA LEU A 172 -0.17 13.35 -1.04
C LEU A 172 -1.43 14.14 -0.66
N GLN A 173 -2.50 14.03 -1.45
CA GLN A 173 -3.76 14.73 -1.18
C GLN A 173 -4.43 14.26 0.10
N ASN A 174 -4.22 13.00 0.49
CA ASN A 174 -4.77 12.42 1.72
C ASN A 174 -3.82 12.56 2.92
N ASP A 175 -2.77 13.38 2.83
CA ASP A 175 -1.72 13.57 3.86
C ASP A 175 -1.01 12.27 4.31
N LYS A 176 -1.12 11.19 3.53
CA LYS A 176 -0.51 9.89 3.85
C LYS A 176 0.94 9.78 3.40
N ALA A 177 1.36 10.55 2.39
CA ALA A 177 2.72 10.53 1.88
C ALA A 177 3.35 11.93 1.94
N THR A 178 4.62 11.99 2.32
CA THR A 178 5.37 13.24 2.38
C THR A 178 5.97 13.59 1.01
N PHE A 179 6.12 14.88 0.70
CA PHE A 179 6.77 15.31 -0.56
C PHE A 179 8.14 14.66 -0.82
N LYS A 180 8.92 14.44 0.24
CA LYS A 180 10.21 13.74 0.18
C LYS A 180 10.06 12.35 -0.43
N ASP A 181 9.04 11.61 -0.03
CA ASP A 181 8.83 10.21 -0.45
C ASP A 181 8.49 10.17 -1.95
N ILE A 182 7.68 11.12 -2.42
CA ILE A 182 7.33 11.27 -3.84
C ILE A 182 8.58 11.57 -4.67
N PHE A 183 9.45 12.50 -4.24
CA PHE A 183 10.69 12.77 -4.96
C PHE A 183 11.62 11.55 -5.03
N THR A 184 11.66 10.73 -3.98
CA THR A 184 12.44 9.49 -4.00
C THR A 184 11.85 8.45 -4.96
N ILE A 185 10.53 8.34 -5.05
CA ILE A 185 9.83 7.49 -6.02
C ILE A 185 10.10 7.98 -7.45
N TYR A 186 10.09 9.30 -7.69
CA TYR A 186 10.36 9.87 -9.02
C TYR A 186 11.81 9.69 -9.50
N ARG A 187 12.78 9.62 -8.58
CA ARG A 187 14.19 9.38 -8.92
C ARG A 187 14.47 7.91 -9.23
N ASP A 188 13.73 7.00 -8.61
CA ASP A 188 13.95 5.56 -8.77
C ASP A 188 13.59 5.06 -10.17
N GLN A 189 14.42 4.16 -10.69
CA GLN A 189 14.22 3.50 -11.99
C GLN A 189 13.64 2.09 -11.85
N SER A 190 13.53 1.56 -10.62
CA SER A 190 13.04 0.21 -10.35
C SER A 190 11.66 0.25 -9.73
N VAL A 191 10.70 -0.42 -10.37
CA VAL A 191 9.32 -0.57 -9.87
C VAL A 191 9.29 -1.22 -8.49
N ALA A 192 10.07 -2.28 -8.29
CA ALA A 192 10.13 -2.98 -7.01
C ALA A 192 10.65 -2.07 -5.88
N SER A 193 11.60 -1.19 -6.17
CA SER A 193 12.10 -0.20 -5.20
C SER A 193 11.05 0.84 -4.88
N MET A 194 10.32 1.35 -5.88
CA MET A 194 9.24 2.31 -5.68
C MET A 194 8.11 1.73 -4.82
N VAL A 195 7.71 0.48 -5.06
CA VAL A 195 6.68 -0.21 -4.26
C VAL A 195 7.13 -0.34 -2.82
N LYS A 196 8.36 -0.83 -2.58
CA LYS A 196 8.89 -0.95 -1.20
C LYS A 196 8.95 0.39 -0.48
N LYS A 197 9.37 1.46 -1.15
CA LYS A 197 9.40 2.81 -0.58
C LYS A 197 8.00 3.35 -0.29
N LEU A 198 7.03 3.04 -1.14
CA LEU A 198 5.64 3.41 -0.93
C LEU A 198 5.04 2.65 0.27
N GLU A 199 5.28 1.34 0.37
CA GLU A 199 4.87 0.52 1.52
C GLU A 199 5.50 1.03 2.83
N GLU A 200 6.77 1.41 2.79
CA GLU A 200 7.46 2.00 3.95
C GLU A 200 6.85 3.35 4.34
N SER A 201 6.52 4.20 3.36
CA SER A 201 5.83 5.49 3.60
C SER A 201 4.43 5.29 4.18
N GLU A 202 3.62 4.37 3.64
CA GLU A 202 2.31 4.04 4.18
C GLU A 202 2.38 3.48 5.59
N ARG A 203 3.38 2.62 5.86
CA ARG A 203 3.59 2.08 7.19
C ARG A 203 3.94 3.17 8.18
N GLN A 204 4.86 4.08 7.84
CA GLN A 204 5.19 5.21 8.71
C GLN A 204 4.00 6.13 8.94
N ALA A 205 3.15 6.34 7.93
CA ALA A 205 1.94 7.14 8.07
C ALA A 205 0.92 6.49 9.00
N ASN A 206 0.69 5.18 8.86
CA ASN A 206 -0.18 4.44 9.76
C ASN A 206 0.36 4.39 11.19
N GLU A 207 1.67 4.24 11.37
CA GLU A 207 2.31 4.30 12.70
C GLU A 207 2.07 5.67 13.35
N ARG A 208 2.21 6.78 12.60
CA ARG A 208 1.89 8.12 13.10
C ARG A 208 0.40 8.30 13.43
N GLU A 209 -0.50 7.74 12.63
CA GLU A 209 -1.94 7.82 12.88
C GLU A 209 -2.33 6.99 14.11
N ASP A 210 -1.76 5.79 14.26
CA ASP A 210 -1.99 4.92 15.41
C ASP A 210 -1.44 5.53 16.70
N ASP A 211 -0.26 6.16 16.66
CA ASP A 211 0.32 6.87 17.79
C ASP A 211 -0.54 8.10 18.16
N ALA A 212 -0.98 8.88 17.17
CA ALA A 212 -1.89 10.01 17.42
C ALA A 212 -3.25 9.56 17.98
N ARG A 213 -3.79 8.42 17.54
CA ARG A 213 -5.02 7.83 18.09
C ARG A 213 -4.82 7.32 19.51
N ARG A 214 -3.68 6.71 19.82
CA ARG A 214 -3.35 6.27 21.19
C ARG A 214 -3.21 7.45 22.13
N GLU A 215 -2.51 8.50 21.72
CA GLU A 215 -2.41 9.73 22.53
C GLU A 215 -3.78 10.38 22.74
N ALA A 216 -4.65 10.40 21.72
CA ALA A 216 -6.01 10.91 21.86
C ALA A 216 -6.86 10.06 22.84
N LEU A 217 -6.73 8.74 22.79
CA LEU A 217 -7.41 7.81 23.71
C LEU A 217 -6.91 7.96 25.15
N GLU A 218 -5.59 8.00 25.36
CA GLU A 218 -5.00 8.19 26.69
C GLU A 218 -5.37 9.56 27.27
N SER A 219 -5.39 10.61 26.45
CA SER A 219 -5.84 11.94 26.84
C SER A 219 -7.31 11.93 27.26
N GLN A 220 -8.18 11.25 26.51
CA GLN A 220 -9.61 11.12 26.82
C GLN A 220 -9.85 10.31 28.11
N GLU A 221 -9.12 9.21 28.32
CA GLU A 221 -9.20 8.41 29.55
C GLU A 221 -8.74 9.23 30.77
N ASN A 222 -7.65 9.98 30.65
CA ASN A 222 -7.16 10.85 31.72
C ASN A 222 -8.15 11.95 32.07
N LEU A 223 -8.82 12.54 31.06
CA LEU A 223 -9.84 13.56 31.29
C LEU A 223 -11.06 12.97 32.00
N GLN A 224 -11.49 11.77 31.62
CA GLN A 224 -12.64 11.10 32.22
C GLN A 224 -12.36 10.65 33.66
N ALA A 225 -11.13 10.20 33.94
CA ALA A 225 -10.68 9.87 35.29
C ALA A 225 -10.58 11.10 36.20
N GLN A 226 -10.16 12.26 35.67
CA GLN A 226 -10.18 13.51 36.43
C GLN A 226 -11.60 13.99 36.72
N LEU A 227 -12.50 13.91 35.74
CA LEU A 227 -13.90 14.31 35.92
C LEU A 227 -14.60 13.45 36.99
N SER A 228 -14.38 12.13 37.01
CA SER A 228 -14.95 11.26 38.03
C SER A 228 -14.41 11.53 39.43
N GLN A 229 -13.12 11.86 39.57
CA GLN A 229 -12.53 12.27 40.85
C GLN A 229 -13.11 13.60 41.36
N ILE A 230 -13.29 14.58 40.48
CA ILE A 230 -13.90 15.87 40.83
C ILE A 230 -15.35 15.68 41.26
N GLU A 231 -16.10 14.82 40.57
CA GLU A 231 -17.51 14.53 40.90
C GLU A 231 -17.62 13.82 42.26
N MET A 232 -16.72 12.88 42.56
CA MET A 232 -16.62 12.26 43.90
C MET A 232 -16.32 13.28 44.99
N MET A 233 -15.35 14.18 44.78
CA MET A 233 -15.02 15.21 45.76
C MET A 233 -16.18 16.19 46.00
N LYS A 234 -16.89 16.61 44.94
CA LYS A 234 -18.07 17.47 45.06
C LYS A 234 -19.18 16.80 45.87
N MET A 235 -19.44 15.52 45.63
CA MET A 235 -20.45 14.76 46.34
C MET A 235 -20.08 14.53 47.81
N GLU A 236 -18.83 14.20 48.12
CA GLU A 236 -18.40 14.07 49.52
C GLU A 236 -18.55 15.41 50.26
N GLN A 237 -18.28 16.53 49.58
CA GLN A 237 -18.43 17.86 50.16
C GLN A 237 -19.91 18.22 50.41
N THR A 238 -20.82 17.91 49.48
CA THR A 238 -22.27 18.15 49.67
C THR A 238 -22.83 17.25 50.78
N GLU A 239 -22.39 16.00 50.88
CA GLU A 239 -22.75 15.10 51.98
C GLU A 239 -22.28 15.62 53.33
N ARG A 240 -21.03 16.11 53.44
CA ARG A 240 -20.52 16.73 54.67
C ARG A 240 -21.34 17.95 55.09
N ILE A 241 -21.69 18.82 54.15
CA ILE A 241 -22.51 20.01 54.41
C ILE A 241 -23.92 19.59 54.86
N ALA A 242 -24.53 18.61 54.19
CA ALA A 242 -25.84 18.09 54.57
C ALA A 242 -25.83 17.48 55.98
N MET A 243 -24.81 16.69 56.32
CA MET A 243 -24.61 16.10 57.65
C MET A 243 -24.41 17.17 58.73
N ALA A 244 -23.60 18.20 58.45
CA ALA A 244 -23.38 19.31 59.37
C ALA A 244 -24.65 20.13 59.60
N ASN A 245 -25.48 20.34 58.56
CA ASN A 245 -26.77 21.01 58.70
C ASN A 245 -27.75 20.19 59.55
N ILE A 246 -27.81 18.87 59.35
CA ILE A 246 -28.61 17.96 60.18
C ILE A 246 -28.14 18.01 61.64
N GLU A 247 -26.83 18.02 61.88
CA GLU A 247 -26.25 18.11 63.23
C GLU A 247 -26.51 19.47 63.90
N LYS A 248 -26.44 20.56 63.14
CA LYS A 248 -26.80 21.90 63.62
C LYS A 248 -28.28 21.97 64.02
N ASP A 249 -29.18 21.42 63.22
CA ASP A 249 -30.62 21.34 63.54
C ASP A 249 -30.87 20.49 64.78
N ILE A 250 -30.12 19.40 64.98
CA ILE A 250 -30.18 18.57 66.20
C ILE A 250 -29.85 19.39 67.45
N VAL A 251 -28.78 20.19 67.42
CA VAL A 251 -28.37 21.02 68.56
C VAL A 251 -29.39 22.12 68.82
N LEU A 252 -29.90 22.77 67.77
CA LEU A 252 -30.86 23.86 67.88
C LEU A 252 -32.20 23.38 68.45
N GLN A 253 -32.70 22.24 67.99
CA GLN A 253 -33.94 21.67 68.53
C GLN A 253 -33.76 21.07 69.92
N ARG A 254 -32.62 20.43 70.22
CA ARG A 254 -32.33 19.95 71.58
C ARG A 254 -32.25 21.11 72.57
N ASN A 255 -31.60 22.20 72.19
CA ASN A 255 -31.51 23.41 73.01
C ASN A 255 -32.87 24.11 73.13
N GLY A 256 -33.68 24.15 72.05
CA GLY A 256 -35.04 24.68 72.09
C GLY A 256 -36.00 23.86 72.96
N SER A 257 -35.91 22.53 72.92
CA SER A 257 -36.67 21.63 73.80
C SER A 257 -36.19 21.70 75.26
N SER A 258 -34.89 21.87 75.48
CA SER A 258 -34.32 22.09 76.82
C SER A 258 -34.67 23.46 77.39
N ALA A 259 -34.79 24.50 76.54
CA ALA A 259 -35.26 25.82 76.94
C ALA A 259 -36.73 25.79 77.32
N LYS A 260 -37.58 25.07 76.55
CA LYS A 260 -38.98 24.81 76.91
C LYS A 260 -39.14 24.00 78.21
N MET A 261 -38.18 23.11 78.52
CA MET A 261 -38.09 22.41 79.81
C MET A 261 -37.68 23.33 80.97
N SER A 262 -36.93 24.41 80.69
CA SER A 262 -36.50 25.40 81.69
C SER A 262 -37.51 26.52 81.92
N GLU A 263 -38.31 26.87 80.90
CA GLU A 263 -39.40 27.86 81.01
C GLU A 263 -40.68 27.26 81.62
N ALA A 264 -40.83 25.93 81.62
CA ALA A 264 -41.89 25.22 82.34
C ALA A 264 -41.61 25.19 83.85
N GLY A 265 -41.76 26.35 84.50
CA GLY A 265 -41.71 26.49 85.95
C GLY A 265 -42.87 25.77 86.66
N GLU A 266 -42.50 24.88 87.57
CA GLU A 266 -43.17 24.37 88.79
C GLU A 266 -44.68 24.05 88.88
N LYS A 267 -45.53 24.27 87.87
CA LYS A 267 -46.94 23.83 87.92
C LYS A 267 -47.42 23.41 86.53
N GLU A 268 -47.49 22.09 86.27
CA GLU A 268 -48.52 21.45 85.42
C GLU A 268 -48.32 19.92 85.29
N ASP A 269 -49.41 19.26 84.87
CA ASP A 269 -49.74 17.84 84.97
C ASP A 269 -48.68 16.83 84.45
N PRO A 270 -48.61 15.61 85.05
CA PRO A 270 -47.71 14.53 84.61
C PRO A 270 -47.90 14.13 83.13
N ILE A 271 -49.09 14.37 82.57
CA ILE A 271 -49.44 14.05 81.17
C ILE A 271 -48.71 14.99 80.17
N ALA A 272 -48.44 16.24 80.55
CA ALA A 272 -47.75 17.20 79.68
C ALA A 272 -46.26 16.85 79.52
N ARG A 273 -45.62 16.37 80.60
CA ARG A 273 -44.25 15.84 80.57
C ARG A 273 -44.13 14.58 79.72
N GLU A 274 -45.10 13.68 79.82
CA GLU A 274 -45.11 12.44 79.04
C GLU A 274 -45.33 12.70 77.55
N LYS A 275 -46.25 13.61 77.18
CA LYS A 275 -46.41 14.07 75.79
C LYS A 275 -45.13 14.70 75.24
N LEU A 276 -44.45 15.53 76.04
CA LEU A 276 -43.19 16.15 75.63
C LEU A 276 -42.06 15.14 75.42
N MET A 277 -41.99 14.09 76.25
CA MET A 277 -41.06 12.96 76.04
C MET A 277 -41.41 12.14 74.79
N LEU A 278 -42.69 11.91 74.55
CA LEU A 278 -43.18 11.14 73.41
C LEU A 278 -42.91 11.89 72.10
N ASP A 279 -43.07 13.21 72.10
CA ASP A 279 -42.70 14.08 70.98
C ASP A 279 -41.18 14.10 70.76
N LEU A 280 -40.38 14.17 71.83
CA LEU A 280 -38.91 14.04 71.75
C LEU A 280 -38.47 12.71 71.12
N LYS A 281 -39.14 11.61 71.49
CA LYS A 281 -38.84 10.28 70.96
C LYS A 281 -39.22 10.14 69.49
N LYS A 282 -40.40 10.62 69.09
CA LYS A 282 -40.81 10.69 67.67
C LYS A 282 -39.86 11.54 66.84
N LEU A 283 -39.34 12.63 67.42
CA LEU A 283 -38.36 13.48 66.78
C LEU A 283 -37.00 12.77 66.61
N GLN A 284 -36.57 12.01 67.62
CA GLN A 284 -35.37 11.16 67.53
C GLN A 284 -35.51 10.07 66.47
N ASP A 285 -36.68 9.42 66.39
CA ASP A 285 -36.94 8.34 65.42
C ASP A 285 -36.98 8.86 63.97
N THR A 286 -37.64 10.00 63.73
CA THR A 286 -37.67 10.64 62.40
C THR A 286 -36.29 11.14 61.95
N LEU A 287 -35.45 11.57 62.89
CA LEU A 287 -34.05 11.93 62.62
C LEU A 287 -33.16 10.72 62.34
N ALA A 288 -33.37 9.62 63.06
CA ALA A 288 -32.66 8.36 62.81
C ALA A 288 -33.00 7.82 61.41
N GLN A 289 -34.27 7.92 61.00
CA GLN A 289 -34.72 7.58 59.64
C GLN A 289 -34.02 8.43 58.57
N LYS A 290 -33.99 9.76 58.71
CA LYS A 290 -33.29 10.63 57.75
C LYS A 290 -31.78 10.36 57.65
N LYS A 291 -31.11 10.03 58.76
CA LYS A 291 -29.69 9.64 58.75
C LYS A 291 -29.47 8.29 58.05
N ALA A 292 -30.38 7.33 58.24
CA ALA A 292 -30.31 6.03 57.57
C ALA A 292 -30.53 6.17 56.06
N GLU A 293 -31.55 6.92 55.64
CA GLU A 293 -31.83 7.21 54.23
C GLU A 293 -30.66 7.89 53.52
N MET A 294 -30.02 8.88 54.17
CA MET A 294 -28.85 9.56 53.62
C MET A 294 -27.63 8.64 53.45
N LYS A 295 -27.40 7.73 54.41
CA LYS A 295 -26.32 6.73 54.31
C LYS A 295 -26.59 5.71 53.20
N GLU A 296 -27.83 5.22 53.11
CA GLU A 296 -28.20 4.26 52.08
C GLU A 296 -28.08 4.86 50.67
N ARG A 297 -28.44 6.14 50.52
CA ARG A 297 -28.31 6.88 49.26
C ARG A 297 -26.84 7.10 48.85
N SER A 298 -25.94 7.36 49.80
CA SER A 298 -24.50 7.45 49.50
C SER A 298 -23.92 6.09 49.13
N GLU A 299 -24.29 5.02 49.85
CA GLU A 299 -23.83 3.66 49.55
C GLU A 299 -24.28 3.17 48.16
N GLN A 300 -25.54 3.44 47.77
CA GLN A 300 -26.06 3.16 46.44
C GLN A 300 -25.28 3.92 45.36
N PHE A 301 -24.92 5.18 45.63
CA PHE A 301 -24.13 6.00 44.72
C PHE A 301 -22.69 5.45 44.58
N TYR A 302 -21.98 5.17 45.67
CA TYR A 302 -20.64 4.55 45.64
C TYR A 302 -20.64 3.15 45.01
N ALA A 303 -21.74 2.40 45.12
CA ALA A 303 -21.89 1.13 44.42
C ALA A 303 -22.05 1.33 42.90
N SER A 304 -22.79 2.36 42.47
CA SER A 304 -22.96 2.69 41.05
C SER A 304 -21.64 3.12 40.39
N ILE A 305 -20.83 3.95 41.06
CA ILE A 305 -19.49 4.34 40.59
C ILE A 305 -18.58 3.12 40.44
N ARG A 306 -18.49 2.27 41.48
CA ARG A 306 -17.69 1.03 41.40
C ARG A 306 -18.15 0.10 40.29
N SER A 307 -19.44 0.08 39.97
CA SER A 307 -19.98 -0.71 38.86
C SER A 307 -19.60 -0.12 37.49
N GLN A 308 -19.60 1.21 37.37
CA GLN A 308 -19.17 1.91 36.15
C GLN A 308 -17.67 1.76 35.92
N GLU A 309 -16.84 1.92 36.94
CA GLU A 309 -15.38 1.71 36.85
C GLU A 309 -15.05 0.29 36.38
N LYS A 310 -15.73 -0.73 36.92
CA LYS A 310 -15.57 -2.13 36.47
C LYS A 310 -15.98 -2.33 35.01
N ARG A 311 -17.05 -1.66 34.54
CA ARG A 311 -17.49 -1.74 33.13
C ARG A 311 -16.48 -1.11 32.19
N VAL A 312 -15.98 0.08 32.53
CA VAL A 312 -14.94 0.77 31.73
C VAL A 312 -13.67 -0.09 31.69
N ARG A 313 -13.21 -0.62 32.83
CA ARG A 313 -12.02 -1.48 32.89
C ARG A 313 -12.17 -2.79 32.10
N MET A 314 -13.37 -3.36 32.04
CA MET A 314 -13.66 -4.53 31.20
C MET A 314 -13.64 -4.17 29.70
N GLN A 315 -14.16 -2.99 29.34
CA GLN A 315 -14.13 -2.50 27.96
C GLN A 315 -12.70 -2.22 27.50
N THR A 316 -11.86 -1.59 28.32
CA THR A 316 -10.45 -1.33 27.98
C THR A 316 -9.66 -2.63 27.83
N GLN A 317 -9.82 -3.59 28.75
CA GLN A 317 -9.19 -4.90 28.61
C GLN A 317 -9.69 -5.67 27.38
N SER A 318 -10.96 -5.51 27.00
CA SER A 318 -11.48 -6.11 25.76
C SER A 318 -10.90 -5.43 24.51
N ALA A 319 -10.76 -4.10 24.51
CA ALA A 319 -10.15 -3.34 23.44
C ALA A 319 -8.66 -3.67 23.28
N GLU A 320 -7.91 -3.79 24.38
CA GLU A 320 -6.52 -4.25 24.38
C GLU A 320 -6.38 -5.67 23.84
N LYS A 321 -7.27 -6.59 24.24
CA LYS A 321 -7.25 -7.97 23.71
C LYS A 321 -7.56 -8.01 22.22
N ILE A 322 -8.51 -7.22 21.74
CA ILE A 322 -8.85 -7.11 20.31
C ILE A 322 -7.68 -6.50 19.53
N ALA A 323 -7.01 -5.47 20.09
CA ALA A 323 -5.82 -4.88 19.50
C ALA A 323 -4.65 -5.87 19.41
N ARG A 324 -4.47 -6.73 20.43
CA ARG A 324 -3.46 -7.81 20.42
C ARG A 324 -3.81 -8.99 19.52
N GLN A 325 -5.10 -9.23 19.26
CA GLN A 325 -5.57 -10.31 18.39
C GLN A 325 -5.65 -9.92 16.91
N ARG A 326 -5.59 -8.63 16.57
CA ARG A 326 -5.37 -8.22 15.19
C ARG A 326 -4.01 -8.74 14.74
N PRO A 327 -3.94 -9.59 13.69
CA PRO A 327 -2.66 -10.08 13.21
C PRO A 327 -1.83 -8.86 12.79
N ALA A 328 -0.61 -8.75 13.34
CA ALA A 328 0.39 -7.86 12.78
C ALA A 328 0.48 -8.18 11.29
N ALA A 329 0.30 -7.17 10.44
CA ALA A 329 0.37 -7.31 8.99
C ALA A 329 1.56 -8.21 8.65
N SER A 330 1.25 -9.34 8.01
CA SER A 330 2.22 -10.40 7.75
C SER A 330 3.44 -9.78 7.08
N ARG A 331 4.59 -9.88 7.72
CA ARG A 331 5.89 -9.71 7.05
C ARG A 331 5.94 -10.79 5.96
N ILE A 332 5.58 -10.42 4.74
CA ILE A 332 5.88 -11.18 3.52
C ILE A 332 6.74 -10.27 2.67
#